data_AF-A0A9E9NII6-F1
#
_entry.id   AF-A0A9E9NII6-F1
#
_cell.length_a   1.000
_cell.length_b   1.000
_cell.length_c   1.000
_cell.angle_alpha   90.00
_cell.angle_beta   90.00
_cell.angle_gamma   90.00
#
_symmetry.space_group_name_H-M   'P 1'
#
loop_
_entity.id
_entity.type
_entity.pdbx_description
1 polymer ?
#
loop_
_entity_poly.entity_id
_entity_poly.type
_entity_poly.pdbx_seq_one_letter_code
_entity_poly.pdbx_strand_id
1 'polypeptide(L)'
;MFTISKTTHNMAKSRGIDLTFSEGIGHDDGTLLCFWELEEESEWLFSYQVSGHQLEWHGNIYASDSIVAGLPPVIADDAALRAVVRQLAVMMQKEK
;
A
#
# COMPACT_ATOMS: atom_id res chain seq x y z
N MET A 1 14.18 -9.74 2.33
CA MET A 1 13.04 -9.59 1.40
C MET A 1 11.78 -9.44 2.23
N PHE A 2 11.04 -8.34 2.03
CA PHE A 2 9.74 -8.12 2.69
C PHE A 2 8.78 -9.22 2.27
N THR A 3 7.94 -9.71 3.19
CA THR A 3 6.99 -10.80 2.89
C THR A 3 5.63 -10.44 3.46
N ILE A 4 4.60 -10.57 2.63
CA ILE A 4 3.22 -10.33 3.01
C ILE A 4 2.58 -11.68 3.28
N SER A 5 1.96 -11.84 4.45
CA SER A 5 1.26 -13.07 4.77
C SER A 5 -0.05 -13.16 3.98
N LYS A 6 -0.51 -14.39 3.69
CA LYS A 6 -1.85 -14.63 3.11
C LYS A 6 -2.96 -13.99 3.95
N THR A 7 -2.79 -13.95 5.26
CA THR A 7 -3.69 -13.27 6.19
C THR A 7 -3.77 -11.77 5.92
N THR A 8 -2.64 -11.11 5.67
CA THR A 8 -2.59 -9.69 5.33
C THR A 8 -3.23 -9.41 3.98
N HIS A 9 -2.97 -10.21 2.95
CA HIS A 9 -3.65 -10.08 1.65
C HIS A 9 -5.17 -10.24 1.79
N ASN A 10 -5.64 -11.29 2.47
CA ASN A 10 -7.06 -11.52 2.68
C ASN A 10 -7.73 -10.37 3.45
N MET A 11 -7.02 -9.82 4.44
CA MET A 11 -7.50 -8.68 5.23
C MET A 11 -7.58 -7.39 4.41
N ALA A 12 -6.63 -7.15 3.49
CA ALA A 12 -6.72 -6.02 2.56
C ALA A 12 -7.93 -6.17 1.65
N LYS A 13 -8.08 -7.35 1.03
CA LYS A 13 -9.20 -7.62 0.12
C LYS A 13 -10.56 -7.47 0.78
N SER A 14 -10.72 -7.96 2.02
CA SER A 14 -11.98 -7.80 2.75
C SER A 14 -12.31 -6.35 3.11
N ARG A 15 -11.41 -5.40 2.84
CA ARG A 15 -11.59 -3.96 3.09
C ARG A 15 -11.58 -3.13 1.81
N GLY A 16 -11.72 -3.75 0.65
CA GLY A 16 -11.73 -3.01 -0.62
C GLY A 16 -10.35 -2.65 -1.13
N ILE A 17 -9.27 -3.25 -0.60
CA ILE A 17 -7.89 -2.92 -0.97
C ILE A 17 -7.20 -4.14 -1.58
N ASP A 18 -6.57 -4.01 -2.75
CA ASP A 18 -5.63 -5.02 -3.25
C ASP A 18 -4.18 -4.58 -3.04
N LEU A 19 -3.30 -5.55 -2.88
CA LEU A 19 -1.86 -5.36 -2.69
C LEU A 19 -1.12 -6.17 -3.74
N THR A 20 -0.32 -5.52 -4.58
CA THR A 20 0.48 -6.21 -5.60
C THR A 20 1.93 -5.75 -5.57
N PHE A 21 2.85 -6.69 -5.79
CA PHE A 21 4.23 -6.34 -6.07
C PHE A 21 4.37 -6.02 -7.55
N SER A 22 5.08 -4.95 -7.86
CA SER A 22 5.45 -4.58 -9.22
C SER A 22 6.95 -4.30 -9.32
N GLU A 23 7.58 -4.77 -10.38
CA GLU A 23 9.00 -4.53 -10.67
C GLU A 23 9.11 -3.47 -11.77
N GLY A 24 10.01 -2.50 -11.60
CA GLY A 24 10.44 -1.62 -12.70
C GLY A 24 9.38 -0.65 -13.24
N ILE A 25 8.54 -0.10 -12.37
CA ILE A 25 7.68 1.03 -12.77
C ILE A 25 8.47 2.34 -12.63
N GLY A 26 8.88 2.92 -13.75
CA GLY A 26 9.61 4.19 -13.81
C GLY A 26 11.11 4.04 -14.04
N HIS A 27 11.90 5.02 -13.61
CA HIS A 27 13.37 5.04 -13.74
C HIS A 27 14.11 4.31 -12.60
N ASP A 28 13.40 3.77 -11.62
CA ASP A 28 13.98 3.07 -10.48
C ASP A 28 13.90 1.54 -10.66
N ASP A 29 15.05 0.88 -10.56
CA ASP A 29 15.22 -0.58 -10.67
C ASP A 29 14.67 -1.35 -9.43
N GLY A 30 13.72 -0.77 -8.69
CA GLY A 30 13.20 -1.28 -7.44
C GLY A 30 11.91 -2.10 -7.57
N THR A 31 11.68 -2.99 -6.60
CA THR A 31 10.36 -3.60 -6.39
C THR A 31 9.47 -2.67 -5.57
N LEU A 32 8.26 -2.41 -6.04
CA LEU A 32 7.24 -1.64 -5.34
C LEU A 32 6.14 -2.56 -4.80
N LEU A 33 5.59 -2.21 -3.64
CA LEU A 33 4.29 -2.68 -3.18
C LEU A 33 3.24 -1.60 -3.49
N CYS A 34 2.34 -1.91 -4.42
CA CYS A 34 1.26 -1.03 -4.86
C CYS A 34 -0.04 -1.32 -4.10
N PHE A 35 -0.76 -0.26 -3.72
CA PHE A 35 -2.05 -0.33 -3.03
C PHE A 35 -3.17 0.10 -3.97
N TRP A 36 -4.16 -0.75 -4.17
CA TRP A 36 -5.25 -0.55 -5.13
C TRP A 36 -6.58 -0.44 -4.40
N GLU A 37 -7.52 0.34 -4.92
CA GLU A 37 -8.94 0.14 -4.59
C GLU A 37 -9.45 -1.02 -5.44
N LEU A 38 -10.15 -2.00 -4.84
CA LEU A 38 -10.53 -3.24 -5.52
C LEU A 38 -11.43 -3.05 -6.75
N GLU A 39 -12.13 -1.93 -6.82
CA GLU A 39 -13.03 -1.60 -7.94
C GLU A 39 -12.36 -0.73 -9.01
N GLU A 40 -11.12 -0.28 -8.79
CA GLU A 40 -10.35 0.54 -9.72
C GLU A 40 -9.22 -0.28 -10.36
N GLU A 41 -9.32 -0.47 -11.68
CA GLU A 41 -8.38 -1.28 -12.45
C GLU A 41 -7.32 -0.44 -13.18
N SER A 42 -7.49 0.89 -13.22
CA SER A 42 -6.69 1.75 -14.07
C SER A 42 -5.33 2.11 -13.47
N GLU A 43 -5.29 2.46 -12.18
CA GLU A 43 -4.08 2.91 -11.48
C GLU A 43 -4.11 2.49 -10.00
N TRP A 44 -2.96 2.40 -9.34
CA TRP A 44 -2.89 2.20 -7.88
C TRP A 44 -2.88 3.53 -7.14
N LEU A 45 -3.39 3.57 -5.91
CA LEU A 45 -3.50 4.78 -5.07
C LEU A 45 -2.13 5.38 -4.77
N PHE A 46 -1.24 4.56 -4.22
CA PHE A 46 0.12 4.90 -3.82
C PHE A 46 0.97 3.63 -3.73
N SER A 47 2.28 3.79 -3.58
CA SER A 47 3.21 2.68 -3.44
C SER A 47 4.30 2.92 -2.42
N TYR A 48 4.85 1.81 -1.93
CA TYR A 48 6.07 1.78 -1.13
C TYR A 48 7.14 0.98 -1.87
N GLN A 49 8.40 1.40 -1.78
CA GLN A 49 9.53 0.65 -2.27
C GLN A 49 9.94 -0.43 -1.26
N VAL A 50 10.22 -1.63 -1.75
CA VAL A 50 10.76 -2.72 -0.95
C VAL A 50 12.25 -2.46 -0.68
N SER A 51 12.58 -2.24 0.59
CA SER A 51 13.94 -1.98 1.05
C SER A 51 14.35 -3.06 2.05
N GLY A 52 14.97 -4.15 1.54
CA GLY A 52 15.40 -5.27 2.38
C GLY A 52 14.25 -6.01 3.07
N HIS A 53 13.97 -5.67 4.33
CA HIS A 53 12.90 -6.26 5.15
C HIS A 53 11.79 -5.27 5.53
N GLN A 54 11.85 -4.03 5.03
CA GLN A 54 10.87 -2.99 5.27
C GLN A 54 10.32 -2.44 3.95
N LEU A 55 9.29 -1.61 4.05
CA LEU A 55 8.76 -0.82 2.95
C LEU A 55 8.97 0.66 3.26
N GLU A 56 9.42 1.43 2.27
CA GLU A 56 9.68 2.87 2.40
C GLU A 56 8.75 3.62 1.44
N TRP A 57 8.20 4.74 1.88
CA TRP A 57 7.28 5.53 1.07
C TRP A 57 7.93 5.91 -0.26
N HIS A 58 7.27 5.58 -1.37
CA HIS A 58 7.78 5.84 -2.71
C HIS A 58 7.01 6.98 -3.37
N GLY A 59 5.68 6.88 -3.43
CA GLY A 59 4.91 7.93 -4.08
C GLY A 59 3.40 7.74 -4.01
N ASN A 60 2.72 8.86 -4.19
CA ASN A 60 1.27 8.95 -4.36
C ASN A 60 0.94 9.12 -5.84
N ILE A 61 -0.10 8.44 -6.32
CA ILE A 61 -0.63 8.65 -7.67
C ILE A 61 -1.89 9.52 -7.57
N TYR A 62 -2.89 9.07 -6.81
CA TYR A 62 -4.17 9.77 -6.69
C TYR A 62 -4.86 9.64 -5.33
N ALA A 63 -4.20 9.09 -4.31
CA ALA A 63 -4.74 9.19 -2.95
C ALA A 63 -4.80 10.66 -2.52
N SER A 64 -5.80 11.01 -1.71
CA SER A 64 -5.95 12.38 -1.23
C SER A 64 -4.81 12.78 -0.28
N ASP A 65 -4.57 14.08 -0.15
CA ASP A 65 -3.59 14.62 0.81
C ASP A 65 -3.89 14.17 2.26
N SER A 66 -5.17 13.97 2.60
CA SER A 66 -5.59 13.50 3.92
C SER A 66 -5.18 12.04 4.17
N ILE A 67 -5.31 11.18 3.17
CA ILE A 67 -4.79 9.81 3.23
C ILE A 67 -3.28 9.85 3.35
N VAL A 68 -2.59 10.56 2.44
CA VAL A 68 -1.11 10.60 2.40
C VAL A 68 -0.51 11.08 3.71
N ALA A 69 -1.05 12.17 4.29
CA ALA A 69 -0.58 12.70 5.57
C ALA A 69 -0.79 11.73 6.75
N GLY A 70 -1.72 10.78 6.63
CA GLY A 70 -2.00 9.79 7.64
C GLY A 70 -1.16 8.51 7.54
N LEU A 71 -0.42 8.31 6.45
CA LEU A 71 0.36 7.11 6.19
C LEU A 71 1.78 7.24 6.76
N PRO A 72 2.36 6.16 7.31
CA PRO A 72 3.72 6.18 7.84
C PRO A 72 4.75 6.20 6.70
N PRO A 73 5.90 6.89 6.86
CA PRO A 73 6.96 6.87 5.82
C PRO A 73 7.66 5.52 5.69
N VAL A 74 7.57 4.66 6.72
CA VAL A 74 8.21 3.34 6.75
C VAL A 74 7.25 2.31 7.36
N ILE A 75 7.16 1.14 6.74
CA ILE A 75 6.43 -0.03 7.23
C ILE A 75 7.45 -1.13 7.51
N ALA A 76 7.71 -1.39 8.79
CA ALA A 76 8.79 -2.27 9.22
C ALA A 76 8.54 -3.75 8.92
N ASP A 77 7.28 -4.21 8.95
CA ASP A 77 6.94 -5.62 8.82
C ASP A 77 5.46 -5.85 8.41
N ASP A 78 5.07 -7.11 8.26
CA ASP A 78 3.71 -7.54 7.90
C ASP A 78 2.65 -7.14 8.97
N ALA A 79 3.02 -7.00 10.24
CA ALA A 79 2.09 -6.55 11.28
C ALA A 79 1.83 -5.05 11.18
N ALA A 80 2.86 -4.24 10.93
CA ALA A 80 2.75 -2.84 10.62
C ALA A 80 1.93 -2.62 9.33
N LEU A 81 2.14 -3.44 8.30
CA LEU A 81 1.35 -3.40 7.07
C LEU A 81 -0.14 -3.62 7.34
N ARG A 82 -0.50 -4.59 8.20
CA ARG A 82 -1.91 -4.77 8.60
C ARG A 82 -2.49 -3.55 9.31
N ALA A 83 -1.70 -2.84 10.11
CA ALA A 83 -2.15 -1.61 10.76
C ALA A 83 -2.42 -0.51 9.74
N VAL A 84 -1.52 -0.34 8.76
CA VAL A 84 -1.72 0.58 7.62
C VAL A 84 -2.99 0.25 6.84
N VAL A 85 -3.20 -1.03 6.49
CA VAL A 85 -4.42 -1.46 5.77
C VAL A 85 -5.70 -1.18 6.58
N ARG A 86 -5.67 -1.32 7.91
CA ARG A 86 -6.81 -0.95 8.79
C ARG A 86 -7.08 0.55 8.72
N GLN A 87 -6.02 1.34 8.83
CA GLN A 87 -6.10 2.79 8.85
C GLN A 87 -6.58 3.34 7.51
N LEU A 88 -6.01 2.86 6.41
CA LEU A 88 -6.40 3.23 5.05
C LEU A 88 -7.90 2.97 4.81
N ALA A 89 -8.40 1.80 5.18
CA ALA A 89 -9.81 1.47 5.02
C ALA A 89 -10.75 2.42 5.79
N VAL A 90 -10.34 2.89 6.97
CA VAL A 90 -11.09 3.89 7.75
C VAL A 90 -11.04 5.25 7.09
N MET A 91 -9.91 5.64 6.50
CA MET A 91 -9.77 6.91 5.79
C MET A 91 -10.60 6.94 4.51
N MET A 92 -10.53 5.89 3.69
CA MET A 92 -11.32 5.77 2.45
C MET A 92 -12.83 5.83 2.71
N GLN A 93 -13.31 5.35 3.86
CA GLN A 93 -14.73 5.45 4.25
C GLN A 93 -15.16 6.88 4.64
N LYS A 94 -14.23 7.73 5.08
CA LYS A 94 -14.54 9.12 5.45
C LYS A 94 -14.60 10.06 4.26
N GLU A 95 -14.08 9.62 3.11
CA GLU A 95 -14.03 10.41 1.88
C GLU A 95 -15.21 10.14 0.94
N LYS A 96 -16.01 9.08 1.21
CA LYS A 96 -17.27 8.77 0.52
C LYS A 96 -18.44 9.47 1.21
#